data_AF-A0A857FT81-F1
#
_entry.id   AF-A0A857FT81-F1
#
_cell.length_a   1.000
_cell.length_b   1.000
_cell.length_c   1.000
_cell.angle_alpha   90.00
_cell.angle_beta   90.00
_cell.angle_gamma   90.00
#
_symmetry.space_group_name_H-M   'P 1'
#
loop_
_entity.id
_entity.type
_entity.pdbx_description
1 polymer ?
#
loop_
_entity_poly.entity_id
_entity_poly.type
_entity_poly.pdbx_seq_one_letter_code
_entity_poly.pdbx_strand_id
1 'polypeptide(L)'
;MSLRVKFDPSFIGQEVARQCFNEGRNADELEYYLAGASYAICLTLAKDKPWMSAEFVNIGNTIAKAGMQTFIDLMKNNFLTNVTPMGTA
;
A
#
# COMPACT_ATOMS: atom_id res chain seq x y z
N MET A 1 -25.41 10.50 1.17
CA MET A 1 -25.50 9.04 0.94
C MET A 1 -24.33 8.37 1.67
N SER A 2 -24.55 7.30 2.43
CA SER A 2 -23.47 6.55 3.12
C SER A 2 -23.41 5.14 2.53
N LEU A 3 -22.21 4.69 2.17
CA LEU A 3 -21.94 3.37 1.62
C LEU A 3 -21.27 2.51 2.70
N ARG A 4 -21.78 1.29 2.92
CA ARG A 4 -21.14 0.31 3.79
C ARG A 4 -20.20 -0.55 2.97
N VAL A 5 -18.90 -0.28 3.07
CA VAL A 5 -17.86 -1.04 2.37
C VAL A 5 -17.03 -1.81 3.40
N LYS A 6 -16.84 -3.12 3.17
CA LYS A 6 -15.82 -3.89 3.88
C LYS A 6 -14.48 -3.60 3.22
N PHE A 7 -13.45 -3.37 4.01
CA PHE A 7 -12.11 -3.11 3.50
C PHE A 7 -11.11 -4.10 4.08
N ASP A 8 -10.08 -4.40 3.30
CA ASP A 8 -8.92 -5.19 3.70
C ASP A 8 -7.69 -4.25 3.73
N PRO A 9 -7.10 -3.98 4.90
CA PRO A 9 -5.92 -3.14 5.02
C PRO A 9 -4.74 -3.63 4.15
N SER A 10 -4.58 -4.95 3.99
CA SER A 10 -3.50 -5.51 3.17
C SER A 10 -3.68 -5.18 1.70
N PHE A 11 -4.91 -5.35 1.20
CA PHE A 11 -5.26 -5.03 -0.18
C PHE A 11 -5.03 -3.55 -0.51
N ILE A 12 -5.37 -2.66 0.43
CA ILE A 12 -5.13 -1.22 0.26
C ILE A 12 -3.63 -0.94 0.13
N GLY A 13 -2.80 -1.51 1.00
CA GLY A 13 -1.34 -1.36 0.91
C GLY A 13 -0.80 -1.83 -0.44
N GLN A 14 -1.26 -2.99 -0.93
CA GLN A 14 -0.87 -3.56 -2.22
C GLN A 14 -1.23 -2.62 -3.39
N GLU A 15 -2.44 -2.06 -3.41
CA GLU A 15 -2.88 -1.18 -4.50
C GLU A 15 -2.15 0.16 -4.50
N VAL A 16 -1.91 0.75 -3.33
CA VAL A 16 -1.10 1.97 -3.21
C VAL A 16 0.30 1.71 -3.77
N ALA A 17 0.94 0.60 -3.38
CA ALA A 17 2.25 0.23 -3.88
C ALA A 17 2.30 0.01 -5.40
N ARG A 18 1.28 -0.67 -5.97
CA ARG A 18 1.16 -0.86 -7.43
C ARG A 18 1.05 0.48 -8.17
N GLN A 19 0.26 1.41 -7.66
CA GLN A 19 0.13 2.75 -8.25
C GLN A 19 1.44 3.52 -8.16
N CYS A 20 2.09 3.57 -6.99
CA CYS A 20 3.40 4.20 -6.83
C CYS A 20 4.44 3.62 -7.80
N PHE A 21 4.48 2.30 -7.93
CA PHE A 21 5.39 1.63 -8.86
C PHE A 21 5.10 2.01 -10.32
N ASN A 22 3.83 1.97 -10.75
CA ASN A 22 3.43 2.32 -12.12
C ASN A 22 3.70 3.79 -12.46
N GLU A 23 3.65 4.68 -11.47
CA GLU A 23 3.99 6.10 -11.61
C GLU A 23 5.50 6.38 -11.53
N GLY A 24 6.34 5.37 -11.30
CA GLY A 24 7.79 5.55 -11.16
C GLY A 24 8.20 6.29 -9.89
N ARG A 25 7.38 6.23 -8.83
CA ARG A 25 7.69 6.81 -7.51
C ARG A 25 8.82 6.06 -6.83
N ASN A 26 9.54 6.77 -5.97
CA ASN A 26 10.58 6.15 -5.14
C ASN A 26 10.02 5.63 -3.80
N ALA A 27 10.89 4.99 -3.01
CA ALA A 27 10.50 4.41 -1.72
C ALA A 27 10.09 5.45 -0.66
N ASP A 28 10.70 6.64 -0.68
CA ASP A 28 10.37 7.71 0.26
C ASP A 28 8.96 8.27 -0.06
N GLU A 29 8.65 8.44 -1.34
CA GLU A 29 7.32 8.83 -1.81
C GLU A 29 6.27 7.79 -1.41
N LEU A 30 6.57 6.49 -1.58
CA LEU A 30 5.68 5.40 -1.18
C LEU A 30 5.29 5.48 0.31
N GLU A 31 6.24 5.79 1.20
CA GLU A 31 5.97 5.92 2.63
C GLU A 31 4.90 6.99 2.91
N TYR A 32 5.00 8.15 2.24
CA TYR A 32 4.00 9.20 2.35
C TYR A 32 2.62 8.77 1.85
N TYR A 33 2.54 8.03 0.74
CA TYR A 33 1.27 7.52 0.22
C TYR A 33 0.63 6.48 1.15
N LEU A 34 1.43 5.57 1.71
CA LEU A 34 0.94 4.56 2.67
C LEU A 34 0.47 5.20 3.98
N ALA A 35 1.20 6.21 4.47
CA ALA A 35 0.80 6.99 5.64
C ALA A 35 -0.50 7.76 5.38
N GLY A 36 -0.62 8.41 4.22
CA GLY A 36 -1.82 9.14 3.81
C GLY A 36 -3.05 8.22 3.70
N ALA A 37 -2.90 7.04 3.08
CA ALA A 37 -3.96 6.04 2.99
C ALA A 37 -4.41 5.56 4.38
N SER A 38 -3.45 5.23 5.24
CA SER A 38 -3.71 4.79 6.62
C SER A 38 -4.45 5.87 7.41
N TYR A 39 -4.01 7.13 7.30
CA TYR A 39 -4.65 8.27 7.96
C TYR A 39 -6.10 8.45 7.51
N ALA A 40 -6.36 8.46 6.19
CA ALA A 40 -7.71 8.66 5.65
C ALA A 40 -8.70 7.58 6.13
N ILE A 41 -8.24 6.32 6.19
CA ILE A 41 -9.05 5.19 6.66
C ILE A 41 -9.34 5.32 8.15
N CYS A 42 -8.30 5.50 8.97
CA CYS A 42 -8.45 5.61 10.42
C CYS A 42 -9.28 6.85 10.81
N LEU A 43 -9.12 7.98 10.11
CA LEU A 43 -9.94 9.18 10.31
C LEU A 43 -11.42 8.89 10.02
N THR A 44 -11.71 8.18 8.93
CA THR A 44 -13.08 7.79 8.57
C THR A 44 -13.66 6.83 9.61
N LEU A 45 -12.87 5.84 10.06
CA LEU A 45 -13.28 4.90 11.10
C LEU A 45 -13.47 5.55 12.46
N ALA A 46 -12.68 6.57 12.82
CA ALA A 46 -12.85 7.29 14.08
C ALA A 46 -14.22 7.93 14.20
N LYS A 47 -14.77 8.43 13.08
CA LYS A 47 -16.10 9.00 13.02
C LYS A 47 -17.21 7.95 13.20
N ASP A 48 -17.10 6.82 12.51
CA ASP A 48 -18.18 5.83 12.45
C ASP A 48 -18.07 4.72 13.52
N LYS A 49 -16.86 4.45 14.00
CA LYS A 49 -16.49 3.36 14.92
C LYS A 49 -15.37 3.80 15.90
N PRO A 50 -15.60 4.81 16.76
CA PRO A 50 -14.58 5.32 17.67
C PRO A 50 -14.02 4.28 18.64
N TRP A 51 -14.79 3.23 18.97
CA TRP A 51 -14.34 2.12 19.82
C TRP A 51 -13.24 1.25 19.18
N MET A 52 -12.99 1.38 17.88
CA MET A 52 -11.91 0.67 17.18
C MET A 52 -10.56 1.41 17.24
N SER A 53 -10.45 2.50 17.98
CA SER A 53 -9.23 3.32 18.02
C SER A 53 -7.96 2.54 18.42
N ALA A 54 -8.10 1.53 19.28
CA ALA A 54 -7.02 0.62 19.65
C ALA A 54 -6.45 -0.18 18.46
N GLU A 55 -7.26 -0.43 17.42
CA GLU A 55 -6.88 -1.18 16.23
C GLU A 55 -6.23 -0.31 15.14
N PHE A 56 -6.26 1.03 15.26
CA PHE A 56 -5.82 1.92 14.18
C PHE A 56 -4.34 1.77 13.86
N VAL A 57 -3.51 1.55 14.90
CA VAL A 57 -2.08 1.28 14.72
C VAL A 57 -1.88 -0.04 13.95
N ASN A 58 -2.67 -1.06 14.26
CA ASN A 58 -2.60 -2.36 13.58
C ASN A 58 -3.03 -2.26 12.10
N ILE A 59 -4.09 -1.48 11.83
CA ILE A 59 -4.54 -1.19 10.46
C ILE A 59 -3.43 -0.50 9.67
N GLY A 60 -2.84 0.57 10.22
CA GLY A 60 -1.75 1.31 9.57
C GLY A 60 -0.53 0.44 9.31
N ASN A 61 -0.11 -0.36 10.30
CA ASN A 61 1.01 -1.30 10.16
C ASN A 61 0.75 -2.35 9.07
N THR A 62 -0.50 -2.84 8.97
CA THR A 62 -0.88 -3.82 7.95
C THR A 62 -0.80 -3.22 6.54
N ILE A 63 -1.31 -1.99 6.36
CA ILE A 63 -1.20 -1.25 5.09
C ILE A 63 0.28 -1.03 4.73
N ALA A 64 1.07 -0.50 5.66
CA ALA A 64 2.47 -0.18 5.43
C ALA A 64 3.29 -1.42 5.06
N LYS A 65 3.12 -2.51 5.82
CA LYS A 65 3.83 -3.78 5.58
C LYS A 65 3.46 -4.39 4.23
N ALA A 66 2.18 -4.47 3.91
CA ALA A 66 1.71 -5.04 2.64
C ALA A 66 2.17 -4.19 1.45
N GLY A 67 2.11 -2.86 1.56
CA GLY A 67 2.55 -1.94 0.51
C GLY A 67 4.05 -2.02 0.27
N MET A 68 4.87 -1.93 1.32
CA MET A 68 6.32 -2.00 1.19
C MET A 68 6.78 -3.32 0.57
N GLN A 69 6.22 -4.45 1.04
CA GLN A 69 6.53 -5.77 0.47
C GLN A 69 6.18 -5.83 -1.02
N THR A 70 4.98 -5.37 -1.39
CA THR A 70 4.52 -5.37 -2.79
C THR A 70 5.42 -4.53 -3.68
N PHE A 71 5.82 -3.34 -3.22
CA PHE A 71 6.68 -2.45 -3.97
C PHE A 71 8.07 -3.07 -4.20
N ILE A 72 8.66 -3.68 -3.16
CA ILE A 72 9.93 -4.40 -3.26
C ILE A 72 9.83 -5.54 -4.28
N ASP A 73 8.74 -6.31 -4.27
CA ASP A 73 8.55 -7.44 -5.18
C ASP A 73 8.41 -6.97 -6.63
N LEU A 74 7.69 -5.87 -6.87
CA LEU A 74 7.57 -5.25 -8.19
C LEU A 74 8.91 -4.73 -8.71
N MET A 75 9.68 -4.03 -7.86
CA MET A 75 11.02 -3.55 -8.19
C MET A 75 11.97 -4.70 -8.55
N LYS A 76 11.96 -5.79 -7.78
CA LYS A 76 12.75 -7.00 -8.07
C LYS A 76 12.35 -7.63 -9.40
N ASN A 77 11.07 -7.79 -9.66
CA ASN A 77 10.57 -8.37 -10.92
C ASN A 77 10.94 -7.50 -12.13
N ASN A 78 10.86 -6.18 -11.99
CA ASN A 78 11.25 -5.24 -13.04
C ASN A 78 12.76 -5.28 -13.30
N PHE A 79 13.58 -5.34 -12.24
CA PHE A 79 15.02 -5.52 -12.36
C PHE A 79 15.37 -6.83 -13.08
N LEU A 80 14.77 -7.96 -12.70
CA LEU A 80 14.99 -9.25 -13.36
C LEU A 80 14.64 -9.22 -14.85
N THR A 81 13.55 -8.54 -15.21
CA THR A 81 13.11 -8.39 -16.61
C THR A 81 14.05 -7.49 -17.42
N ASN A 82 14.59 -6.44 -16.82
CA ASN A 82 15.47 -5.49 -17.50
C ASN A 82 16.95 -5.92 -17.52
N VAL A 83 17.37 -6.80 -16.60
CA VAL A 83 18.73 -7.37 -16.53
C VAL A 83 18.86 -8.67 -17.32
N THR A 84 17.80 -9.10 -18.02
CA THR A 84 17.89 -10.10 -19.09
C THR A 84 17.96 -9.45 -20.49
N PRO A 85 19.08 -8.81 -20.88
CA PRO A 85 19.32 -8.55 -22.30
C PRO A 85 19.78 -9.85 -22.97
N MET A 86 19.03 -10.30 -23.99
CA MET A 86 19.49 -11.14 -25.11
C MET A 86 20.47 -12.27 -24.75
N GLY A 87 19.93 -13.35 -24.22
CA GLY A 87 20.67 -14.59 -23.99
C GLY A 87 20.01 -15.80 -24.64
N THR A 88 19.56 -15.72 -25.89
CA THR A 88 19.25 -16.91 -26.70
C THR A 88 19.53 -16.65 -28.18
N ALA A 89 20.63 -17.26 -28.63
CA ALA A 89 20.95 -17.86 -29.94
C ALA A 89 20.40 -17.22 -31.22
#